data_AF-A0A7S1FZE3-F1
#
_entry.id   AF-A0A7S1FZE3-F1
#
_cell.length_a   1.000
_cell.length_b   1.000
_cell.length_c   1.000
_cell.angle_alpha   90.00
_cell.angle_beta   90.00
_cell.angle_gamma   90.00
#
_symmetry.space_group_name_H-M   'P 1'
#
loop_
_entity.id
_entity.type
_entity.pdbx_description
1 polymer ?
#
loop_
_entity_poly.entity_id
_entity_poly.type
_entity_poly.pdbx_seq_one_letter_code
_entity_poly.pdbx_strand_id
1 'polypeptide(L)'
;RAEPWLPSPRPLLLPGLLLGAATGTAARVLAALTALARRRADSLPTALGPPLGGLACGLLGLRWPETLFGGGAALDALLRGGGSPLTSLGALLAGTALCVGTGLSGGIFAPALAMGAAVGGGLRAATGGVGSEPAIWTLVGTAGLLAAAAQAPITCTALMWELTGDGRVIVPVAIGSVVAATVAKRLEGVEKRLVGLLRKKRGINMGSKENDNGAARLN
;
A
#
# COMPACT_ATOMS: atom_id res chain seq x y z
N ARG A 1 17.27 -8.79 -33.61
CA ARG A 1 16.66 -10.11 -33.32
C ARG A 1 16.17 -10.02 -31.89
N ALA A 2 14.85 -9.95 -31.65
CA ALA A 2 14.31 -9.71 -30.30
C ALA A 2 14.53 -10.97 -29.44
N GLU A 3 15.09 -10.79 -28.25
CA GLU A 3 15.27 -11.87 -27.27
C GLU A 3 13.90 -12.48 -26.93
N PRO A 4 13.72 -13.82 -26.90
CA PRO A 4 12.43 -14.50 -26.72
C PRO A 4 11.73 -14.22 -25.37
N TRP A 5 12.42 -13.54 -24.45
CA TRP A 5 11.97 -13.24 -23.09
C TRP A 5 11.36 -11.85 -22.91
N LEU A 6 11.51 -10.98 -23.92
CA LEU A 6 10.97 -9.63 -23.87
C LEU A 6 9.67 -9.57 -24.70
N PRO A 7 8.49 -9.81 -24.11
CA PRO A 7 7.23 -9.50 -24.77
C PRO A 7 7.24 -8.03 -25.21
N SER A 8 6.51 -7.73 -26.28
CA SER A 8 6.47 -6.36 -26.80
C SER A 8 6.06 -5.38 -25.67
N PRO A 9 6.75 -4.25 -25.49
CA PRO A 9 6.56 -3.39 -24.32
C PRO A 9 5.18 -2.71 -24.31
N ARG A 10 4.58 -2.50 -25.49
CA ARG A 10 3.35 -1.73 -25.68
C ARG A 10 2.13 -2.25 -24.91
N PRO A 11 1.76 -3.54 -24.99
CA PRO A 11 0.61 -4.08 -24.24
C PRO A 11 0.81 -4.12 -22.71
N LEU A 12 2.06 -4.07 -22.22
CA LEU A 12 2.38 -4.19 -20.79
C LEU A 12 2.48 -2.85 -20.05
N LEU A 13 2.64 -1.75 -20.79
CA LEU A 13 2.73 -0.39 -20.23
C LEU A 13 1.41 0.09 -19.63
N LEU A 14 0.30 -0.17 -20.31
CA LEU A 14 -1.04 0.26 -19.87
C LEU A 14 -1.44 -0.37 -18.52
N PRO A 15 -1.33 -1.70 -18.33
CA PRO A 15 -1.57 -2.32 -17.03
C PRO A 15 -0.64 -1.76 -15.94
N GLY A 16 0.66 -1.59 -16.23
CA GLY A 16 1.63 -1.06 -15.28
C GLY A 16 1.30 0.34 -14.78
N LEU A 17 0.86 1.24 -15.66
CA LEU A 17 0.46 2.60 -15.31
C LEU A 17 -0.83 2.62 -14.49
N LEU A 18 -1.87 1.91 -14.94
CA LEU A 18 -3.16 1.86 -14.25
C LEU A 18 -3.05 1.20 -12.87
N LEU A 19 -2.36 0.07 -12.80
CA LEU A 19 -2.10 -0.63 -11.54
C LEU A 19 -1.18 0.17 -10.63
N GLY A 20 -0.17 0.83 -11.17
CA GLY A 20 0.70 1.71 -10.39
C GLY A 20 -0.10 2.84 -9.74
N ALA A 21 -0.99 3.49 -10.49
CA ALA A 21 -1.86 4.53 -9.93
C ALA A 21 -2.81 3.98 -8.87
N ALA A 22 -3.48 2.85 -9.13
CA ALA A 22 -4.44 2.24 -8.21
C ALA A 22 -3.80 1.70 -6.93
N THR A 23 -2.60 1.14 -7.01
CA THR A 23 -1.87 0.65 -5.84
C THR A 23 -1.24 1.80 -5.06
N GLY A 24 -0.72 2.83 -5.74
CA GLY A 24 -0.24 4.04 -5.07
C GLY A 24 -1.32 4.75 -4.25
N THR A 25 -2.55 4.83 -4.79
CA THR A 25 -3.71 5.36 -4.06
C THR A 25 -4.13 4.44 -2.91
N ALA A 26 -4.21 3.12 -3.13
CA ALA A 26 -4.56 2.16 -2.10
C ALA A 26 -3.58 2.17 -0.91
N ALA A 27 -2.27 2.28 -1.19
CA ALA A 27 -1.25 2.42 -0.14
C ALA A 27 -1.46 3.70 0.67
N ARG A 28 -1.88 4.79 0.02
CA ARG A 28 -2.18 6.04 0.72
C ARG A 28 -3.46 5.98 1.55
N VAL A 29 -4.48 5.29 1.06
CA VAL A 29 -5.70 4.99 1.82
C VAL A 29 -5.36 4.20 3.07
N LEU A 30 -4.55 3.14 2.95
CA LEU A 30 -4.07 2.37 4.10
C LEU A 30 -3.36 3.29 5.11
N ALA A 31 -2.42 4.12 4.66
CA ALA A 31 -1.70 5.06 5.53
C ALA A 31 -2.63 6.09 6.20
N ALA A 32 -3.68 6.54 5.51
CA ALA A 32 -4.68 7.44 6.07
C ALA A 32 -5.55 6.74 7.12
N LEU A 33 -5.98 5.51 6.85
CA LEU A 33 -6.79 4.70 7.75
C LEU A 33 -6.01 4.32 9.01
N THR A 34 -4.74 3.91 8.89
CA THR A 34 -3.88 3.63 10.04
C THR A 34 -3.66 4.89 10.87
N ALA A 35 -3.43 6.05 10.24
CA ALA A 35 -3.29 7.32 10.95
C ALA A 35 -4.59 7.73 11.66
N LEU A 36 -5.75 7.50 11.06
CA LEU A 36 -7.05 7.77 11.67
C LEU A 36 -7.29 6.85 12.87
N ALA A 37 -7.06 5.55 12.70
CA ALA A 37 -7.18 4.55 13.76
C ALA A 37 -6.23 4.90 14.92
N ARG A 38 -5.00 5.30 14.61
CA ARG A 38 -4.03 5.76 15.62
C ARG A 38 -4.50 6.98 16.39
N ARG A 39 -5.03 8.01 15.73
CA ARG A 39 -5.60 9.20 16.40
C ARG A 39 -6.75 8.84 17.34
N ARG A 40 -7.56 7.84 16.99
CA ARG A 40 -8.64 7.35 17.86
C ARG A 40 -8.06 6.52 19.01
N ALA A 41 -7.04 5.70 18.75
CA ALA A 41 -6.37 4.92 19.78
C ALA A 41 -5.57 5.79 20.77
N ASP A 42 -5.03 6.93 20.33
CA ASP A 42 -4.31 7.88 21.20
C ASP A 42 -5.24 8.50 22.27
N SER A 43 -6.58 8.41 22.12
CA SER A 43 -7.53 8.79 23.17
C SER A 43 -7.75 7.71 24.24
N LEU A 44 -7.24 6.50 24.03
CA LEU A 44 -7.29 5.39 24.96
C LEU A 44 -5.98 5.30 25.76
N PRO A 45 -6.00 4.75 26.98
CA PRO A 45 -4.77 4.50 27.71
C PRO A 45 -3.90 3.49 26.96
N THR A 46 -2.59 3.72 26.95
CA THR A 46 -1.60 2.99 26.13
C THR A 46 -1.65 1.48 26.32
N ALA A 47 -2.03 1.01 27.51
CA ALA A 47 -2.16 -0.41 27.83
C ALA A 47 -3.40 -1.08 27.20
N LEU A 48 -4.48 -0.33 26.92
CA LEU A 48 -5.71 -0.88 26.36
C LEU A 48 -5.74 -0.87 24.83
N GLY A 49 -4.88 -0.08 24.18
CA GLY A 49 -4.81 -0.01 22.72
C GLY A 49 -4.59 -1.39 22.08
N PRO A 50 -3.46 -2.06 22.32
CA PRO A 50 -3.13 -3.33 21.66
C PRO A 50 -4.15 -4.46 21.90
N PRO A 51 -4.67 -4.70 23.13
CA PRO A 51 -5.72 -5.70 23.36
C PRO A 51 -7.01 -5.42 22.59
N LEU A 52 -7.45 -4.15 22.53
CA LEU A 52 -8.64 -3.77 21.78
C LEU A 52 -8.44 -3.91 20.27
N GLY A 53 -7.24 -3.60 19.77
CA GLY A 53 -6.87 -3.85 18.38
C GLY A 53 -6.93 -5.33 18.02
N GLY A 54 -6.34 -6.19 18.87
CA GLY A 54 -6.37 -7.64 18.70
C GLY A 54 -7.80 -8.19 18.74
N LEU A 55 -8.63 -7.73 19.68
CA LEU A 55 -10.03 -8.13 19.77
C LEU A 55 -10.84 -7.68 18.54
N ALA A 56 -10.66 -6.44 18.09
CA ALA A 56 -11.34 -5.93 16.89
C ALA A 56 -10.89 -6.66 15.62
N CYS A 57 -9.59 -6.89 15.45
CA CYS A 57 -9.04 -7.70 14.35
C CYS A 57 -9.54 -9.16 14.41
N GLY A 58 -9.64 -9.75 15.60
CA GLY A 58 -10.18 -11.09 15.80
C GLY A 58 -11.67 -11.19 15.43
N LEU A 59 -12.49 -10.22 15.86
CA LEU A 59 -13.90 -10.14 15.47
C LEU A 59 -14.08 -9.95 13.96
N LEU A 60 -13.21 -9.16 13.32
CA LEU A 60 -13.16 -9.03 11.87
C LEU A 60 -12.85 -10.37 11.19
N GLY A 61 -11.89 -11.12 11.73
CA GLY A 61 -11.50 -12.43 11.22
C GLY A 61 -12.59 -13.50 11.31
N LEU A 62 -13.54 -13.38 12.26
CA LEU A 62 -14.71 -14.28 12.31
C LEU A 62 -15.63 -14.10 11.10
N ARG A 63 -15.68 -12.90 10.51
CA ARG A 63 -16.48 -12.63 9.32
C ARG A 63 -15.71 -12.86 8.03
N TRP A 64 -14.43 -12.47 7.99
CA TRP A 64 -13.55 -12.62 6.83
C TRP A 64 -12.28 -13.38 7.24
N PRO A 65 -12.36 -14.71 7.32
CA PRO A 65 -11.24 -15.54 7.77
C PRO A 65 -10.02 -15.40 6.86
N GLU A 66 -10.21 -15.05 5.59
CA GLU A 66 -9.12 -14.81 4.64
C GLU A 66 -8.17 -13.67 5.02
N THR A 67 -8.57 -12.79 5.95
CA THR A 67 -7.76 -11.66 6.43
C THR A 67 -6.86 -11.99 7.61
N LEU A 68 -7.09 -13.13 8.27
CA LEU A 68 -6.25 -13.58 9.38
C LEU A 68 -4.83 -13.92 8.89
N PHE A 69 -3.87 -13.91 9.82
CA PHE A 69 -2.47 -14.27 9.56
C PHE A 69 -1.83 -13.48 8.40
N GLY A 70 -2.16 -12.19 8.29
CA GLY A 70 -1.59 -11.29 7.30
C GLY A 70 -2.17 -11.43 5.89
N GLY A 71 -3.29 -12.15 5.71
CA GLY A 71 -3.99 -12.20 4.43
C GLY A 71 -3.44 -13.24 3.44
N GLY A 72 -2.61 -14.20 3.89
CA GLY A 72 -2.04 -15.21 3.00
C GLY A 72 -3.11 -16.05 2.27
N ALA A 73 -4.19 -16.41 2.97
CA ALA A 73 -5.33 -17.10 2.36
C ALA A 73 -6.05 -16.23 1.33
N ALA A 74 -6.22 -14.92 1.60
CA ALA A 74 -6.76 -13.99 0.61
C ALA A 74 -5.86 -13.88 -0.62
N LEU A 75 -4.55 -13.78 -0.43
CA LEU A 75 -3.57 -13.74 -1.51
C LEU A 75 -3.67 -15.00 -2.39
N ASP A 76 -3.64 -16.20 -1.80
CA ASP A 76 -3.70 -17.45 -2.55
C ASP A 76 -5.04 -17.61 -3.30
N ALA A 77 -6.16 -17.25 -2.66
CA ALA A 77 -7.46 -17.24 -3.31
C ALA A 77 -7.50 -16.31 -4.53
N LEU A 78 -6.97 -15.09 -4.41
CA LEU A 78 -6.94 -14.10 -5.48
C LEU A 78 -6.00 -14.49 -6.63
N LEU A 79 -4.85 -15.12 -6.31
CA LEU A 79 -3.93 -15.64 -7.32
C LEU A 79 -4.55 -16.78 -8.13
N ARG A 80 -5.36 -17.63 -7.49
CA ARG A 80 -6.14 -18.68 -8.16
C ARG A 80 -7.35 -18.14 -8.93
N GLY A 81 -7.57 -16.82 -8.93
CA GLY A 81 -8.71 -16.17 -9.58
C GLY A 81 -10.04 -16.35 -8.83
N GLY A 82 -10.00 -16.81 -7.58
CA GLY A 82 -11.15 -16.96 -6.70
C GLY A 82 -11.30 -15.80 -5.70
N GLY A 83 -12.39 -15.86 -4.92
CA GLY A 83 -12.72 -14.83 -3.93
C GLY A 83 -13.22 -13.53 -4.55
N SER A 84 -13.60 -12.57 -3.70
CA SER A 84 -14.02 -11.23 -4.13
C SER A 84 -12.90 -10.23 -3.81
N PRO A 85 -12.20 -9.68 -4.82
CA PRO A 85 -11.08 -8.76 -4.59
C PRO A 85 -11.48 -7.52 -3.79
N LEU A 86 -12.68 -7.00 -4.01
CA LEU A 86 -13.19 -5.82 -3.30
C LEU A 86 -13.43 -6.10 -1.81
N THR A 87 -13.99 -7.27 -1.47
CA THR A 87 -14.23 -7.62 -0.06
C THR A 87 -12.92 -7.90 0.66
N SER A 88 -12.00 -8.65 0.03
CA SER A 88 -10.67 -8.91 0.58
C SER A 88 -9.90 -7.61 0.81
N LEU A 89 -9.92 -6.67 -0.14
CA LEU A 89 -9.27 -5.38 0.00
C LEU A 89 -9.84 -4.58 1.17
N GLY A 90 -11.17 -4.47 1.27
CA GLY A 90 -11.82 -3.74 2.36
C GLY A 90 -11.52 -4.33 3.73
N ALA A 91 -11.59 -5.65 3.85
CA ALA A 91 -11.34 -6.35 5.10
C ALA A 91 -9.85 -6.26 5.52
N LEU A 92 -8.91 -6.39 4.58
CA LEU A 92 -7.47 -6.23 4.84
C LEU A 92 -7.11 -4.79 5.23
N LEU A 93 -7.71 -3.79 4.57
CA LEU A 93 -7.52 -2.38 4.93
C LEU A 93 -8.02 -2.12 6.36
N ALA A 94 -9.22 -2.60 6.69
CA ALA A 94 -9.80 -2.41 8.02
C ALA A 94 -8.99 -3.13 9.10
N GLY A 95 -8.67 -4.41 8.91
CA GLY A 95 -7.89 -5.19 9.86
C GLY A 95 -6.50 -4.62 10.09
N THR A 96 -5.78 -4.28 9.00
CA THR A 96 -4.43 -3.70 9.11
C THR A 96 -4.48 -2.32 9.77
N ALA A 97 -5.46 -1.48 9.43
CA ALA A 97 -5.61 -0.15 10.04
C ALA A 97 -5.91 -0.22 11.54
N LEU A 98 -6.77 -1.15 11.96
CA LEU A 98 -7.11 -1.35 13.38
C LEU A 98 -5.91 -1.88 14.14
N CYS A 99 -5.29 -2.96 13.68
CA CYS A 99 -4.15 -3.59 14.34
C CYS A 99 -2.96 -2.61 14.46
N VAL A 100 -2.52 -1.99 13.36
CA VAL A 100 -1.39 -1.05 13.38
C VAL A 100 -1.75 0.25 14.11
N GLY A 101 -2.98 0.75 13.92
CA GLY A 101 -3.45 1.99 14.54
C GLY A 101 -3.49 1.92 16.06
N THR A 102 -3.87 0.77 16.63
CA THR A 102 -3.91 0.60 18.09
C THR A 102 -2.57 0.28 18.73
N GLY A 103 -1.49 0.27 17.95
CA GLY A 103 -0.15 -0.06 18.44
C GLY A 103 0.08 -1.55 18.68
N LEU A 104 -0.74 -2.44 18.11
CA LEU A 104 -0.43 -3.86 18.09
C LEU A 104 0.83 -4.05 17.23
N SER A 105 1.85 -4.70 17.79
CA SER A 105 3.08 -5.01 17.05
C SER A 105 2.75 -5.97 15.91
N GLY A 106 2.80 -5.45 14.67
CA GLY A 106 2.46 -6.19 13.47
C GLY A 106 3.07 -5.53 12.24
N GLY A 107 3.50 -6.34 11.27
CA GLY A 107 4.05 -5.86 10.01
C GLY A 107 2.97 -5.49 9.01
N ILE A 108 3.20 -4.46 8.20
CA ILE A 108 2.34 -4.08 7.07
C ILE A 108 2.64 -4.89 5.80
N PHE A 109 3.74 -5.63 5.78
CA PHE A 109 4.27 -6.28 4.58
C PHE A 109 3.36 -7.40 4.05
N ALA A 110 3.02 -8.38 4.88
CA ALA A 110 2.15 -9.49 4.51
C ALA A 110 0.75 -9.02 4.03
N PRO A 111 0.01 -8.18 4.79
CA PRO A 111 -1.28 -7.72 4.31
C PRO A 111 -1.15 -6.83 3.07
N ALA A 112 -0.03 -6.13 2.88
CA ALA A 112 0.21 -5.38 1.66
C ALA A 112 0.33 -6.27 0.42
N LEU A 113 0.92 -7.47 0.55
CA LEU A 113 0.96 -8.42 -0.57
C LEU A 113 -0.45 -8.80 -1.03
N ALA A 114 -1.31 -9.17 -0.08
CA ALA A 114 -2.69 -9.58 -0.31
C ALA A 114 -3.57 -8.42 -0.81
N MET A 115 -3.41 -7.22 -0.23
CA MET A 115 -4.11 -6.01 -0.70
C MET A 115 -3.71 -5.65 -2.12
N GLY A 116 -2.43 -5.76 -2.47
CA GLY A 116 -1.96 -5.46 -3.82
C GLY A 116 -2.50 -6.47 -4.84
N ALA A 117 -2.57 -7.75 -4.47
CA ALA A 117 -3.23 -8.77 -5.29
C ALA A 117 -4.72 -8.48 -5.47
N ALA A 118 -5.39 -7.99 -4.42
CA ALA A 118 -6.80 -7.62 -4.46
C ALA A 118 -7.05 -6.42 -5.39
N VAL A 119 -6.20 -5.39 -5.33
CA VAL A 119 -6.26 -4.26 -6.27
C VAL A 119 -6.01 -4.74 -7.70
N GLY A 120 -5.01 -5.61 -7.90
CA GLY A 120 -4.67 -6.17 -9.21
C GLY A 120 -5.79 -7.00 -9.83
N GLY A 121 -6.33 -7.95 -9.08
CA GLY A 121 -7.46 -8.80 -9.50
C GLY A 121 -8.75 -8.01 -9.73
N GLY A 122 -9.03 -7.02 -8.87
CA GLY A 122 -10.18 -6.13 -9.02
C GLY A 122 -10.10 -5.26 -10.27
N LEU A 123 -8.93 -4.69 -10.55
CA LEU A 123 -8.73 -3.85 -11.73
C LEU A 123 -8.75 -4.69 -13.02
N ARG A 124 -8.21 -5.91 -12.98
CA ARG A 124 -8.35 -6.88 -14.08
C ARG A 124 -9.82 -7.16 -14.36
N ALA A 125 -10.62 -7.46 -13.34
CA ALA A 125 -12.06 -7.72 -13.50
C ALA A 125 -12.80 -6.51 -14.08
N ALA A 126 -12.46 -5.29 -13.64
CA ALA A 126 -13.08 -4.06 -14.13
C ALA A 126 -12.69 -3.72 -15.58
N THR A 127 -11.48 -4.07 -16.01
CA THR A 127 -10.98 -3.77 -17.37
C THR A 127 -11.19 -4.90 -18.36
N GLY A 128 -11.64 -6.08 -17.92
CA GLY A 128 -11.70 -7.28 -18.77
C GLY A 128 -10.34 -7.92 -19.05
N GLY A 129 -9.29 -7.52 -18.32
CA GLY A 129 -7.94 -8.10 -18.43
C GLY A 129 -7.20 -7.78 -19.72
N VAL A 130 -7.38 -6.57 -20.26
CA VAL A 130 -6.77 -6.15 -21.54
C VAL A 130 -5.24 -6.30 -21.54
N GLY A 131 -4.70 -7.04 -22.50
CA GLY A 131 -3.28 -6.97 -22.86
C GLY A 131 -2.32 -7.81 -22.02
N SER A 132 -2.77 -8.63 -21.06
CA SER A 132 -1.88 -9.52 -20.30
C SER A 132 -2.58 -10.66 -19.54
N GLU A 133 -1.78 -11.67 -19.18
CA GLU A 133 -2.22 -12.82 -18.37
C GLU A 133 -2.70 -12.42 -16.97
N PRO A 134 -3.64 -13.17 -16.36
CA PRO A 134 -4.16 -12.90 -15.02
C PRO A 134 -3.09 -12.66 -13.97
N ALA A 135 -2.06 -13.50 -13.96
CA ALA A 135 -0.98 -13.44 -13.00
C ALA A 135 -0.22 -12.10 -13.04
N ILE A 136 -0.09 -11.47 -14.21
CA ILE A 136 0.64 -10.20 -14.34
C ILE A 136 -0.11 -9.08 -13.61
N TRP A 137 -1.44 -9.04 -13.67
CA TRP A 137 -2.23 -8.00 -13.00
C TRP A 137 -2.09 -8.07 -11.48
N THR A 138 -2.19 -9.28 -10.92
CA THR A 138 -2.06 -9.51 -9.48
C THR A 138 -0.63 -9.25 -9.01
N LEU A 139 0.39 -9.74 -9.73
CA LEU A 139 1.80 -9.57 -9.37
C LEU A 139 2.24 -8.09 -9.42
N VAL A 140 1.85 -7.36 -10.47
CA VAL A 140 2.12 -5.92 -10.57
C VAL A 140 1.37 -5.15 -9.46
N GLY A 141 0.13 -5.55 -9.15
CA GLY A 141 -0.63 -5.00 -8.04
C GLY A 141 0.06 -5.19 -6.68
N THR A 142 0.52 -6.41 -6.41
CA THR A 142 1.26 -6.81 -5.21
C THR A 142 2.58 -6.04 -5.06
N ALA A 143 3.39 -6.01 -6.11
CA ALA A 143 4.66 -5.28 -6.10
C ALA A 143 4.46 -3.76 -5.98
N GLY A 144 3.46 -3.22 -6.69
CA GLY A 144 3.12 -1.80 -6.67
C GLY A 144 2.74 -1.32 -5.28
N LEU A 145 1.90 -2.09 -4.57
CA LEU A 145 1.50 -1.71 -3.20
C LEU A 145 2.69 -1.77 -2.24
N LEU A 146 3.54 -2.80 -2.33
CA LEU A 146 4.76 -2.89 -1.53
C LEU A 146 5.73 -1.72 -1.82
N ALA A 147 5.96 -1.43 -3.10
CA ALA A 147 6.82 -0.33 -3.52
C ALA A 147 6.30 1.03 -3.05
N ALA A 148 4.98 1.23 -3.09
CA ALA A 148 4.33 2.43 -2.59
C ALA A 148 4.46 2.59 -1.06
N ALA A 149 4.28 1.49 -0.32
CA ALA A 149 4.36 1.50 1.14
C ALA A 149 5.81 1.66 1.65
N ALA A 150 6.76 0.94 1.05
CA ALA A 150 8.16 0.95 1.44
C ALA A 150 8.99 2.06 0.77
N GLN A 151 8.44 2.72 -0.25
CA GLN A 151 9.17 3.67 -1.11
C GLN A 151 10.47 3.07 -1.69
N ALA A 152 10.44 1.76 -2.01
CA ALA A 152 11.58 0.99 -2.46
C ALA A 152 11.27 0.19 -3.76
N PRO A 153 11.01 0.86 -4.90
CA PRO A 153 10.52 0.21 -6.11
C PRO A 153 11.49 -0.82 -6.70
N ILE A 154 12.80 -0.57 -6.65
CA ILE A 154 13.83 -1.50 -7.15
C ILE A 154 13.83 -2.77 -6.29
N THR A 155 13.83 -2.62 -4.96
CA THR A 155 13.80 -3.74 -4.01
C THR A 155 12.55 -4.59 -4.17
N CYS A 156 11.37 -3.98 -4.31
CA CYS A 156 10.11 -4.70 -4.50
C CYS A 156 10.05 -5.43 -5.85
N THR A 157 10.67 -4.86 -6.88
CA THR A 157 10.80 -5.52 -8.19
C THR A 157 11.70 -6.75 -8.10
N ALA A 158 12.87 -6.61 -7.48
CA ALA A 158 13.79 -7.72 -7.27
C ALA A 158 13.15 -8.83 -6.41
N LEU A 159 12.43 -8.44 -5.35
CA LEU A 159 11.68 -9.38 -4.51
C LEU A 159 10.64 -10.17 -5.31
N MET A 160 9.86 -9.52 -6.20
CA MET A 160 8.91 -10.26 -7.02
C MET A 160 9.60 -11.21 -8.00
N TRP A 161 10.76 -10.84 -8.52
CA TRP A 161 11.54 -11.73 -9.36
C TRP A 161 11.99 -12.97 -8.59
N GLU A 162 12.50 -12.81 -7.36
CA GLU A 162 12.88 -13.92 -6.48
C GLU A 162 11.68 -14.82 -6.12
N LEU A 163 10.51 -14.23 -5.84
CA LEU A 163 9.32 -14.99 -5.44
C LEU A 163 8.64 -15.73 -6.60
N THR A 164 8.74 -15.21 -7.81
CA THR A 164 8.07 -15.79 -9.00
C THR A 164 8.99 -16.61 -9.87
N GLY A 165 10.29 -16.30 -9.89
CA GLY A 165 11.27 -16.88 -10.80
C GLY A 165 11.04 -16.55 -12.27
N ASP A 166 10.05 -15.72 -12.62
CA ASP A 166 9.67 -15.43 -14.01
C ASP A 166 10.18 -14.06 -14.48
N GLY A 167 11.15 -14.09 -15.39
CA GLY A 167 11.74 -12.90 -15.99
C GLY A 167 10.77 -12.08 -16.83
N ARG A 168 9.67 -12.68 -17.32
CA ARG A 168 8.67 -11.99 -18.17
C ARG A 168 7.90 -10.93 -17.41
N VAL A 169 7.80 -11.07 -16.10
CA VAL A 169 6.98 -10.20 -15.23
C VAL A 169 7.80 -9.04 -14.64
N ILE A 170 9.14 -9.09 -14.74
CA ILE A 170 10.03 -8.07 -14.18
C ILE A 170 9.74 -6.67 -14.74
N VAL A 171 9.64 -6.54 -16.07
CA VAL A 171 9.44 -5.24 -16.72
C VAL A 171 8.12 -4.58 -16.29
N PRO A 172 6.94 -5.23 -16.40
CA PRO A 172 5.69 -4.61 -15.97
C PRO A 172 5.67 -4.33 -14.45
N VAL A 173 6.29 -5.19 -13.64
CA VAL A 173 6.41 -4.98 -12.19
C VAL A 173 7.28 -3.76 -11.87
N ALA A 174 8.41 -3.59 -12.55
CA ALA A 174 9.30 -2.45 -12.35
C ALA A 174 8.58 -1.13 -12.62
N ILE A 175 7.87 -1.07 -13.75
CA ILE A 175 7.12 0.12 -14.16
C ILE A 175 5.99 0.39 -13.16
N GLY A 176 5.18 -0.63 -12.83
CA GLY A 176 4.10 -0.49 -11.85
C GLY A 176 4.60 -0.06 -10.48
N SER A 177 5.73 -0.59 -10.02
CA SER A 177 6.35 -0.25 -8.74
C SER A 177 6.83 1.19 -8.68
N VAL A 178 7.49 1.67 -9.75
CA VAL A 178 7.95 3.07 -9.84
C VAL A 178 6.76 4.03 -9.88
N VAL A 179 5.74 3.73 -10.68
CA VAL A 179 4.53 4.54 -10.78
C VAL A 179 3.81 4.58 -9.43
N ALA A 180 3.64 3.43 -8.77
CA ALA A 180 2.98 3.34 -7.46
C ALA A 180 3.72 4.14 -6.38
N ALA A 181 5.04 3.99 -6.29
CA ALA A 181 5.86 4.76 -5.36
C ALA A 181 5.74 6.28 -5.61
N THR A 182 5.79 6.68 -6.88
CA THR A 182 5.67 8.08 -7.29
C THR A 182 4.28 8.64 -6.94
N VAL A 183 3.21 7.92 -7.27
CA VAL A 183 1.83 8.34 -6.98
C VAL A 183 1.61 8.46 -5.47
N ALA A 184 2.03 7.48 -4.70
CA ALA A 184 1.93 7.52 -3.23
C ALA A 184 2.65 8.76 -2.65
N LYS A 185 3.88 9.02 -3.10
CA LYS A 185 4.68 10.17 -2.66
C LYS A 185 4.06 11.51 -3.07
N ARG A 186 3.48 11.59 -4.27
CA ARG A 186 2.75 12.78 -4.75
C ARG A 186 1.52 13.06 -3.90
N LEU A 187 0.70 12.03 -3.64
CA LEU A 187 -0.51 12.15 -2.81
C LEU A 187 -0.16 12.55 -1.38
N GLU A 188 0.89 11.99 -0.80
CA GLU A 188 1.38 12.39 0.52
C GLU A 188 1.80 13.87 0.57
N GLY A 189 2.48 14.36 -0.47
CA GLY A 189 2.83 15.77 -0.58
C GLY A 189 1.61 16.70 -0.67
N VAL A 190 0.59 16.31 -1.45
CA VAL A 190 -0.68 17.06 -1.54
C VAL A 190 -1.38 17.11 -0.19
N GLU A 191 -1.48 15.98 0.52
CA GLU A 191 -2.12 15.93 1.83
C GLU A 191 -1.41 16.82 2.85
N LYS A 192 -0.08 16.74 2.94
CA LYS A 192 0.70 17.59 3.86
C LYS A 192 0.48 19.08 3.58
N ARG A 193 0.43 19.46 2.30
CA ARG A 193 0.16 20.84 1.88
C ARG A 193 -1.25 21.28 2.26
N LEU A 194 -2.27 20.46 2.01
CA LEU A 194 -3.66 20.75 2.38
C LEU A 194 -3.82 20.89 3.89
N VAL A 195 -3.29 19.94 4.66
CA VAL A 195 -3.34 19.98 6.13
C VAL A 195 -2.59 21.21 6.67
N GLY A 196 -1.45 21.57 6.08
CA GLY A 196 -0.71 22.80 6.41
C GLY A 196 -1.53 24.06 6.17
N LEU A 197 -2.22 24.16 5.03
CA LEU A 197 -3.10 25.29 4.71
C LEU A 197 -4.30 25.38 5.66
N LEU A 198 -4.92 24.25 5.98
CA LEU A 198 -6.05 24.19 6.93
C LEU A 198 -5.61 24.60 8.35
N ARG A 199 -4.42 24.20 8.78
CA ARG A 199 -3.83 24.64 10.06
C ARG A 199 -3.54 26.13 10.07
N LYS A 200 -2.98 26.67 8.98
CA LYS A 200 -2.73 28.12 8.83
C LYS A 200 -4.02 28.93 8.91
N LYS A 201 -5.10 28.49 8.24
CA LYS A 201 -6.42 29.13 8.33
C LYS A 201 -7.02 29.08 9.74
N ARG A 202 -6.71 28.06 10.54
CA ARG A 202 -7.17 27.92 11.93
C ARG A 202 -6.32 28.71 12.94
N GLY A 203 -5.37 29.54 12.48
CA GLY A 203 -4.54 30.36 13.36
C GLY A 203 -3.54 29.57 14.22
N ILE A 204 -3.34 28.28 13.92
CA ILE A 204 -2.38 27.43 14.64
C ILE A 204 -1.00 27.71 14.05
N ASN A 205 -0.33 28.76 14.53
CA ASN A 205 1.00 29.17 14.10
C ASN A 205 2.05 28.29 14.78
N MET A 206 2.76 27.45 14.01
CA MET A 206 4.01 26.86 14.51
C MET A 206 5.09 27.90 14.32
N GLY A 207 5.46 28.57 15.42
CA GLY A 207 6.67 29.37 15.45
C GLY A 207 7.86 28.48 15.05
N SER A 208 8.45 28.78 13.90
CA SER A 208 9.82 28.39 13.60
C SER A 208 10.68 29.04 14.68
N LYS A 209 11.12 28.27 15.68
CA LYS A 209 12.34 28.62 16.42
C LYS A 209 13.50 28.29 15.49
N GLU A 210 13.72 29.19 14.54
CA GLU A 210 14.99 29.30 13.84
C GLU A 210 15.98 29.88 14.86
N ASN A 211 17.01 29.09 15.17
CA ASN A 211 18.04 29.42 16.12
C ASN A 211 18.83 30.66 15.64
N ASP A 212 18.50 31.83 16.17
CA ASP A 212 19.29 33.06 16.04
C ASP A 212 20.43 33.14 17.07
N ASN A 213 20.87 32.00 17.63
CA ASN A 213 21.93 31.95 18.66
C ASN A 213 23.35 31.78 18.10
N GLY A 214 23.57 32.03 16.81
CA GLY A 214 24.89 31.99 16.17
C GLY A 214 25.65 33.32 16.13
N ALA A 215 24.98 34.47 16.35
CA ALA A 215 25.56 35.79 16.05
C ALA A 215 26.01 36.61 17.29
N ALA A 216 25.91 36.07 18.52
CA ALA A 216 26.17 36.83 19.75
C ALA A 216 27.36 36.30 20.60
N ARG A 217 28.31 35.58 20.00
CA ARG A 217 29.53 35.12 20.68
C ARG A 217 30.79 35.36 19.85
N LEU A 218 30.99 36.61 19.42
CA LEU A 218 32.31 37.13 19.03
C LEU A 218 32.35 38.62 19.42
N ASN A 219 32.50 38.88 20.71
CA ASN A 219 33.10 40.08 21.29
C ASN A 219 33.92 39.64 22.50
#